data_AF-A0ABD6TCN7-F1
#
_entry.id   AF-A0ABD6TCN7-F1
#
_cell.length_a   1.000
_cell.length_b   1.000
_cell.length_c   1.000
_cell.angle_alpha   90.00
_cell.angle_beta   90.00
_cell.angle_gamma   90.00
#
_symmetry.space_group_name_H-M   'P 1'
#
loop_
_entity.id
_entity.type
_entity.pdbx_description
1 polymer ?
#
loop_
_entity_poly.entity_id
_entity_poly.type
_entity_poly.pdbx_seq_one_letter_code
_entity_poly.pdbx_strand_id
1 'polypeptide(L)'
;MEKKYNQGQYMFAVNKEVVERFQENCSKYSRSRAIRDVLVESHKNPKLNIRNERENITTYKLNLDDNSNNIVNDIVRYYSVKEGKAVNRSQVVEAILDKVADLDIHERKEVNKVFYVELDVLDEVRALTEGKILTHELEDYISDHYTKINSTIDSLKIKTVDPNSTQYRVNLDTKVLEKLQGIQKETAREMSALKIKGISLQVVFRDVLRQFLSYLKKHDLSQKQLQNEIAARKKLLSELQK
;
A
#
# COMPACT_ATOMS: atom_id res chain seq x y z
N MET A 1 5.57 23.77 -8.40
CA MET A 1 4.67 23.80 -7.22
C MET A 1 4.66 22.41 -6.62
N GLU A 2 5.34 22.24 -5.49
CA GLU A 2 5.29 21.00 -4.71
C GLU A 2 3.85 20.76 -4.24
N LYS A 3 3.26 19.61 -4.60
CA LYS A 3 2.03 19.16 -3.97
C LYS A 3 2.37 18.75 -2.54
N LYS A 4 2.22 19.66 -1.58
CA LYS A 4 2.14 19.29 -0.17
C LYS A 4 0.97 18.32 -0.01
N TYR A 5 1.27 17.05 0.25
CA TYR A 5 0.27 16.10 0.73
C TYR A 5 -0.13 16.54 2.14
N ASN A 6 -1.19 17.35 2.23
CA ASN A 6 -1.75 17.75 3.50
C ASN A 6 -2.44 16.52 4.10
N GLN A 7 -1.76 15.80 4.99
CA GLN A 7 -2.46 14.91 5.90
C GLN A 7 -3.29 15.79 6.84
N GLY A 8 -4.58 15.90 6.51
CA GLY A 8 -5.53 16.56 7.37
C GLY A 8 -5.71 15.74 8.64
N GLN A 9 -5.69 16.43 9.76
CA GLN A 9 -6.03 15.82 11.04
C GLN A 9 -7.51 16.01 11.30
N TYR A 10 -8.25 14.91 11.32
CA TYR A 10 -9.69 14.92 11.46
C TYR A 10 -10.09 14.34 12.82
N MET A 11 -11.13 14.93 13.41
CA MET A 11 -11.70 14.51 14.69
C MET A 11 -13.05 13.86 14.42
N PHE A 12 -13.23 12.64 14.94
CA PHE A 12 -14.44 11.85 14.76
C PHE A 12 -15.05 11.49 16.11
N ALA A 13 -16.38 11.57 16.20
CA ALA A 13 -17.14 11.19 17.38
C ALA A 13 -17.51 9.70 17.31
N VAL A 14 -16.81 8.86 18.07
CA VAL A 14 -16.89 7.39 17.98
C VAL A 14 -17.13 6.78 19.36
N ASN A 15 -17.76 5.60 19.41
CA ASN A 15 -17.94 4.85 20.65
C ASN A 15 -16.58 4.47 21.28
N LYS A 16 -16.43 4.71 22.59
CA LYS A 16 -15.20 4.45 23.35
C LYS A 16 -14.76 2.98 23.30
N GLU A 17 -15.68 2.03 23.40
CA GLU A 17 -15.38 0.59 23.38
C GLU A 17 -14.86 0.14 22.01
N VAL A 18 -15.35 0.75 20.93
CA VAL A 18 -14.82 0.51 19.58
C VAL A 18 -13.36 0.99 19.51
N VAL A 19 -13.07 2.16 20.07
CA VAL A 19 -11.69 2.68 20.11
C VAL A 19 -10.78 1.79 20.95
N GLU A 20 -11.23 1.35 22.13
CA GLU A 20 -10.46 0.48 23.02
C GLU A 20 -10.14 -0.85 22.33
N ARG A 21 -11.15 -1.57 21.81
CA ARG A 21 -10.94 -2.82 21.06
C ARG A 21 -10.03 -2.64 19.85
N PHE A 22 -10.24 -1.58 19.08
CA PHE A 22 -9.37 -1.25 17.95
C PHE A 22 -7.92 -1.02 18.41
N GLN A 23 -7.71 -0.33 19.52
CA GLN A 23 -6.36 -0.05 20.01
C GLN A 23 -5.67 -1.28 20.61
N GLU A 24 -6.43 -2.17 21.24
CA GLU A 24 -5.97 -3.45 21.78
C GLU A 24 -5.60 -4.44 20.67
N ASN A 25 -6.47 -4.58 19.67
CA ASN A 25 -6.31 -5.56 18.60
C ASN A 25 -5.45 -5.06 17.43
N CYS A 26 -5.26 -3.74 17.29
CA CYS A 26 -4.42 -3.16 16.25
C CYS A 26 -3.23 -2.40 16.85
N SER A 27 -2.03 -2.94 16.65
CA SER A 27 -0.79 -2.32 17.13
C SER A 27 -0.60 -0.91 16.53
N LYS A 28 -0.05 0.01 17.32
CA LYS A 28 0.07 1.44 16.98
C LYS A 28 0.63 1.70 15.58
N TYR A 29 1.60 0.90 15.15
CA TYR A 29 2.29 1.05 13.85
C TYR A 29 1.50 0.49 12.66
N SER A 30 0.48 -0.34 12.89
CA SER A 30 -0.33 -0.98 11.85
C SER A 30 -1.65 -0.25 11.59
N ARG A 31 -2.09 0.59 12.54
CA ARG A 31 -3.39 1.29 12.55
C ARG A 31 -3.71 2.03 11.26
N SER A 32 -2.82 2.92 10.81
CA SER A 32 -3.09 3.75 9.63
C SER A 32 -3.27 2.92 8.36
N ARG A 33 -2.52 1.83 8.24
CA ARG A 33 -2.59 0.93 7.09
C ARG A 33 -3.86 0.08 7.14
N ALA A 34 -4.14 -0.56 8.27
CA ALA A 34 -5.34 -1.37 8.43
C ALA A 34 -6.62 -0.54 8.17
N ILE A 35 -6.65 0.70 8.66
CA ILE A 35 -7.75 1.64 8.35
C ILE A 35 -7.83 1.93 6.85
N ARG A 36 -6.70 2.20 6.18
CA ARG A 36 -6.68 2.47 4.74
C ARG A 36 -7.15 1.27 3.93
N ASP A 37 -6.69 0.07 4.26
CA ASP A 37 -7.03 -1.16 3.54
C ASP A 37 -8.54 -1.44 3.66
N VAL A 38 -9.09 -1.31 4.87
CA VAL A 38 -10.53 -1.46 5.11
C VAL A 38 -11.34 -0.34 4.44
N LEU A 39 -10.83 0.90 4.38
CA LEU A 39 -11.48 1.98 3.63
C LEU A 39 -11.56 1.66 2.13
N VAL A 40 -10.46 1.23 1.51
CA VAL A 40 -10.41 0.86 0.09
C VAL A 40 -11.33 -0.32 -0.22
N GLU A 41 -11.34 -1.34 0.63
CA GLU A 41 -12.24 -2.48 0.52
C GLU A 41 -13.71 -2.03 0.62
N SER A 42 -14.03 -1.20 1.62
CA SER A 42 -15.38 -0.70 1.87
C SER A 42 -15.86 0.28 0.80
N HIS A 43 -14.93 0.93 0.08
CA HIS A 43 -15.28 1.74 -1.09
C HIS A 43 -15.81 0.88 -2.24
N LYS A 44 -15.18 -0.29 -2.48
CA LYS A 44 -15.60 -1.22 -3.53
C LYS A 44 -16.89 -1.96 -3.15
N ASN A 45 -17.06 -2.29 -1.87
CA ASN A 45 -18.22 -3.02 -1.37
C ASN A 45 -18.67 -2.43 -0.01
N PRO A 46 -19.52 -1.39 -0.02
CA PRO A 46 -19.97 -0.70 1.19
C PRO A 46 -20.98 -1.54 1.98
N LYS A 47 -20.47 -2.55 2.69
CA LYS A 47 -21.19 -3.38 3.67
C LYS A 47 -20.60 -3.15 5.07
N LEU A 48 -20.70 -1.91 5.53
CA LEU A 48 -20.37 -1.52 6.90
C LEU A 48 -21.56 -1.71 7.83
N ASN A 49 -21.29 -2.18 9.05
CA ASN A 49 -22.27 -2.23 10.12
C ASN A 49 -22.39 -0.84 10.76
N ILE A 50 -23.20 0.02 10.15
CA ILE A 50 -23.43 1.38 10.65
C ILE A 50 -24.43 1.34 11.81
N ARG A 51 -23.98 1.68 13.02
CA ARG A 51 -24.84 1.78 14.20
C ARG A 51 -25.68 3.07 14.16
N ASN A 52 -26.99 2.93 14.35
CA ASN A 52 -27.92 4.06 14.43
C ASN A 52 -27.82 4.75 15.80
N GLU A 53 -27.84 3.95 16.86
CA GLU A 53 -27.71 4.41 18.24
C GLU A 53 -26.25 4.23 18.68
N ARG A 54 -25.69 5.28 19.26
CA ARG A 54 -24.30 5.29 19.72
C ARG A 54 -24.23 5.83 21.13
N GLU A 55 -23.70 5.01 22.02
CA GLU A 55 -23.49 5.34 23.43
C GLU A 55 -22.00 5.60 23.69
N ASN A 56 -21.67 6.22 24.83
CA ASN A 56 -20.30 6.40 25.31
C ASN A 56 -19.35 7.01 24.25
N ILE A 57 -19.77 8.11 23.64
CA ILE A 57 -19.01 8.79 22.58
C ILE A 57 -17.75 9.44 23.13
N THR A 58 -16.62 9.17 22.47
CA THR A 58 -15.34 9.86 22.64
C THR A 58 -14.88 10.48 21.33
N THR A 59 -13.97 11.44 21.41
CA THR A 59 -13.35 12.04 20.23
C THR A 59 -12.10 11.27 19.85
N TYR A 60 -12.11 10.65 18.67
CA TYR A 60 -10.96 9.97 18.11
C TYR A 60 -10.31 10.78 17.00
N LYS A 61 -8.98 10.90 17.09
CA LYS A 61 -8.16 11.69 16.17
C LYS A 61 -7.55 10.77 15.12
N LEU A 62 -7.76 11.06 13.85
CA LEU A 62 -7.26 10.27 12.74
C LEU A 62 -6.62 11.16 11.67
N ASN A 63 -5.42 10.77 11.23
CA ASN A 63 -4.75 11.42 10.10
C ASN A 63 -5.19 10.68 8.83
N LEU A 64 -5.83 11.41 7.91
CA LEU A 64 -6.24 10.86 6.62
C LEU A 64 -5.58 11.66 5.50
N ASP A 65 -5.04 10.94 4.51
CA ASP A 65 -4.70 11.55 3.23
C ASP A 65 -5.96 11.90 2.43
N ASP A 66 -5.82 12.76 1.41
CA ASP A 66 -6.95 13.25 0.61
C ASP A 66 -7.77 12.12 -0.02
N ASN A 67 -7.11 11.04 -0.44
CA ASN A 67 -7.79 9.89 -1.04
C ASN A 67 -8.65 9.15 -0.02
N SER A 68 -8.08 8.84 1.15
CA SER A 68 -8.79 8.19 2.26
C SER A 68 -9.95 9.06 2.75
N ASN A 69 -9.74 10.38 2.79
CA ASN A 69 -10.79 11.34 3.14
C ASN A 69 -11.94 11.37 2.11
N ASN A 70 -11.62 11.28 0.82
CA ASN A 70 -12.62 11.18 -0.25
C ASN A 70 -13.41 9.88 -0.17
N ILE A 71 -12.74 8.75 0.09
CA ILE A 71 -13.40 7.46 0.29
C ILE A 71 -14.44 7.53 1.41
N VAL A 72 -14.12 8.15 2.54
CA VAL A 72 -15.09 8.33 3.64
C VAL A 72 -16.34 9.10 3.15
N ASN A 73 -16.16 10.16 2.37
CA ASN A 73 -17.28 10.93 1.81
C ASN A 73 -18.10 10.11 0.81
N ASP A 74 -17.45 9.32 -0.04
CA ASP A 74 -18.12 8.48 -1.03
C ASP A 74 -18.96 7.38 -0.35
N ILE A 75 -18.46 6.79 0.73
CA ILE A 75 -19.22 5.82 1.54
C ILE A 75 -20.43 6.49 2.20
N VAL A 76 -20.28 7.68 2.79
CA VAL A 76 -21.40 8.46 3.34
C VAL A 76 -22.47 8.70 2.27
N ARG A 77 -22.04 9.13 1.08
CA ARG A 77 -22.93 9.38 -0.06
C ARG A 77 -23.64 8.11 -0.52
N TYR A 78 -22.93 6.98 -0.58
CA TYR A 78 -23.54 5.69 -0.91
C TYR A 78 -24.71 5.37 0.03
N TYR A 79 -24.49 5.42 1.35
CA TYR A 79 -25.56 5.12 2.31
C TYR A 79 -26.71 6.11 2.26
N SER A 80 -26.41 7.39 2.05
CA SER A 80 -27.44 8.45 2.01
C SER A 80 -28.30 8.35 0.76
N VAL A 81 -27.69 8.11 -0.40
CA VAL A 81 -28.36 8.17 -1.71
C VAL A 81 -28.91 6.82 -2.16
N LYS A 82 -28.18 5.72 -1.90
CA LYS A 82 -28.54 4.37 -2.38
C LYS A 82 -29.35 3.59 -1.36
N GLU A 83 -29.04 3.71 -0.08
CA GLU A 83 -29.69 2.96 0.99
C GLU A 83 -30.75 3.80 1.74
N GLY A 84 -30.84 5.10 1.46
CA GLY A 84 -31.76 6.03 2.14
C GLY A 84 -31.47 6.19 3.64
N LYS A 85 -30.25 5.87 4.09
CA LYS A 85 -29.85 5.93 5.50
C LYS A 85 -29.14 7.25 5.79
N ALA A 86 -29.59 7.98 6.80
CA ALA A 86 -28.92 9.18 7.29
C ALA A 86 -27.63 8.80 8.04
N VAL A 87 -26.52 8.72 7.32
CA VAL A 87 -25.21 8.34 7.86
C VAL A 87 -24.26 9.53 7.80
N ASN A 88 -23.51 9.77 8.88
CA ASN A 88 -22.45 10.79 8.90
C ASN A 88 -21.04 10.20 8.89
N ARG A 89 -20.04 11.05 8.68
CA ARG A 89 -18.62 10.66 8.60
C ARG A 89 -18.13 9.94 9.85
N SER A 90 -18.55 10.35 11.03
CA SER A 90 -18.12 9.72 12.29
C SER A 90 -18.69 8.30 12.44
N GLN A 91 -19.91 8.06 11.99
CA GLN A 91 -20.50 6.71 11.94
C GLN A 91 -19.77 5.79 10.96
N VAL A 92 -19.37 6.31 9.80
CA VAL A 92 -18.54 5.55 8.86
C VAL A 92 -17.20 5.20 9.48
N VAL A 93 -16.50 6.18 10.07
CA VAL A 93 -15.20 5.94 10.72
C VAL A 93 -15.32 4.95 11.88
N GLU A 94 -16.36 5.04 12.72
CA GLU A 94 -16.62 4.07 13.78
C GLU A 94 -16.75 2.64 13.21
N ALA A 95 -17.55 2.44 12.16
CA ALA A 95 -17.71 1.12 11.55
C ALA A 95 -16.42 0.61 10.88
N ILE A 96 -15.58 1.50 10.37
CA ILE A 96 -14.24 1.15 9.87
C ILE A 96 -13.36 0.68 11.04
N LEU A 97 -13.31 1.43 12.14
CA LEU A 97 -12.52 1.05 13.32
C LEU A 97 -12.99 -0.28 13.91
N ASP A 98 -14.31 -0.50 13.96
CA ASP A 98 -14.94 -1.74 14.44
C ASP A 98 -14.52 -2.92 13.55
N LYS A 99 -14.66 -2.76 12.23
CA LYS A 99 -14.23 -3.79 11.27
C LYS A 99 -12.73 -4.08 11.35
N VAL A 100 -11.90 -3.06 11.56
CA VAL A 100 -10.45 -3.21 11.76
C VAL A 100 -10.15 -3.93 13.08
N ALA A 101 -10.90 -3.67 14.15
CA ALA A 101 -10.72 -4.33 15.44
C ALA A 101 -11.01 -5.84 15.37
N ASP A 102 -11.89 -6.26 14.46
CA ASP A 102 -12.25 -7.67 14.24
C ASP A 102 -11.30 -8.38 13.26
N LEU A 103 -10.41 -7.65 12.58
CA LEU A 103 -9.38 -8.28 11.76
C LEU A 103 -8.35 -8.96 12.66
N ASP A 104 -7.93 -10.16 12.27
CA ASP A 104 -6.71 -10.78 12.80
C ASP A 104 -5.48 -10.03 12.26
N ILE A 105 -5.26 -8.83 12.80
CA ILE A 105 -4.13 -7.97 12.47
C ILE A 105 -2.92 -8.54 13.17
N HIS A 106 -2.27 -9.48 12.48
CA HIS A 106 -0.99 -9.98 12.93
C HIS A 106 -0.06 -8.80 13.22
N GLU A 107 0.50 -8.79 14.43
CA GLU A 107 1.49 -7.81 14.82
C GLU A 107 2.65 -7.87 13.82
N ARG A 108 2.83 -6.77 13.06
CA ARG A 108 3.89 -6.64 12.06
C ARG A 108 5.24 -6.81 12.76
N LYS A 109 5.86 -7.98 12.60
CA LYS A 109 7.21 -8.24 13.09
C LYS A 109 8.19 -7.82 12.01
N GLU A 110 8.75 -6.63 12.18
CA GLU A 110 9.74 -6.09 11.24
C GLU A 110 11.13 -6.67 11.51
N VAL A 111 11.83 -7.02 10.44
CA VAL A 111 13.24 -7.39 10.47
C VAL A 111 14.02 -6.40 9.60
N ASN A 112 14.99 -5.72 10.19
CA ASN A 112 15.91 -4.88 9.43
C ASN A 112 16.82 -5.75 8.55
N LYS A 113 16.90 -5.40 7.27
CA LYS A 113 17.79 -6.02 6.29
C LYS A 113 18.55 -4.95 5.51
N VAL A 114 19.76 -5.30 5.11
CA VAL A 114 20.59 -4.50 4.22
C VAL A 114 20.82 -5.29 2.95
N PHE A 115 20.47 -4.69 1.82
CA PHE A 115 20.69 -5.24 0.49
C PHE A 115 21.57 -4.30 -0.32
N TYR A 116 22.42 -4.86 -1.18
CA TYR A 116 23.15 -4.12 -2.19
C TYR A 116 22.35 -4.10 -3.49
N VAL A 117 22.02 -2.94 -4.02
CA VAL A 117 21.09 -2.78 -5.14
C VAL A 117 21.65 -1.76 -6.13
N GLU A 118 21.14 -1.78 -7.35
CA GLU A 118 21.51 -0.79 -8.34
C GLU A 118 21.00 0.60 -7.95
N LEU A 119 21.89 1.58 -7.93
CA LEU A 119 21.60 2.94 -7.51
C LEU A 119 20.57 3.60 -8.43
N ASP A 120 20.75 3.47 -9.74
CA ASP A 120 19.82 3.98 -10.76
C ASP A 120 18.41 3.39 -10.60
N VAL A 121 18.29 2.08 -10.37
CA VAL A 121 17.00 1.42 -10.13
C VAL A 121 16.36 1.95 -8.84
N LEU A 122 17.12 2.04 -7.75
CA LEU A 122 16.60 2.51 -6.46
C LEU A 122 16.13 3.97 -6.53
N ASP A 123 16.91 4.84 -7.16
CA ASP A 123 16.57 6.26 -7.29
C ASP A 123 15.36 6.47 -8.19
N GLU A 124 15.22 5.69 -9.26
CA GLU A 124 14.02 5.76 -10.10
C GLU A 124 12.77 5.22 -9.38
N VAL A 125 12.90 4.15 -8.60
CA VAL A 125 11.81 3.67 -7.73
C VAL A 125 11.41 4.73 -6.71
N ARG A 126 12.38 5.40 -6.08
CA ARG A 126 12.10 6.50 -5.13
C ARG A 126 11.38 7.66 -5.81
N ALA A 127 11.79 8.05 -7.01
CA ALA A 127 11.12 9.10 -7.78
C ALA A 127 9.66 8.72 -8.12
N LEU A 128 9.41 7.47 -8.51
CA LEU A 128 8.06 6.99 -8.86
C LEU A 128 7.18 6.71 -7.63
N THR A 129 7.75 6.62 -6.44
CA THR A 129 7.04 6.43 -5.17
C THR A 129 7.06 7.69 -4.29
N GLU A 130 7.39 8.85 -4.87
CA GLU A 130 7.43 10.11 -4.14
C GLU A 130 6.10 10.41 -3.43
N GLY A 131 6.18 10.76 -2.14
CA GLY A 131 5.01 10.99 -1.29
C GLY A 131 4.37 9.72 -0.70
N LYS A 132 4.89 8.52 -1.02
CA LYS A 132 4.46 7.24 -0.43
C LYS A 132 5.55 6.66 0.48
N ILE A 133 5.16 5.71 1.33
CA ILE A 133 6.12 4.94 2.13
C ILE A 133 6.64 3.80 1.26
N LEU A 134 7.84 3.97 0.69
CA LEU A 134 8.45 3.01 -0.24
C LEU A 134 8.40 1.57 0.25
N THR A 135 8.75 1.33 1.53
CA THR A 135 8.72 0.01 2.12
C THR A 135 7.35 -0.65 2.01
N HIS A 136 6.26 0.10 2.21
CA HIS A 136 4.91 -0.46 2.12
C HIS A 136 4.55 -0.81 0.68
N GLU A 137 4.80 0.10 -0.27
CA GLU A 137 4.51 -0.18 -1.69
C GLU A 137 5.32 -1.38 -2.19
N LEU A 138 6.56 -1.53 -1.71
CA LEU A 138 7.41 -2.67 -2.00
C LEU A 138 6.85 -3.97 -1.40
N GLU A 139 6.44 -3.96 -0.13
CA GLU A 139 5.82 -5.12 0.53
C GLU A 139 4.51 -5.55 -0.14
N ASP A 140 3.69 -4.60 -0.57
CA ASP A 140 2.44 -4.84 -1.29
C ASP A 140 2.74 -5.51 -2.62
N TYR A 141 3.69 -4.94 -3.37
CA TYR A 141 4.14 -5.54 -4.61
C TYR A 141 4.72 -6.95 -4.41
N ILE A 142 5.54 -7.15 -3.39
CA ILE A 142 6.10 -8.48 -3.09
C ILE A 142 4.97 -9.46 -2.76
N SER A 143 3.98 -9.05 -1.98
CA SER A 143 2.89 -9.91 -1.54
C SER A 143 1.95 -10.30 -2.68
N ASP A 144 1.59 -9.33 -3.52
CA ASP A 144 0.50 -9.49 -4.49
C ASP A 144 0.97 -9.83 -5.91
N HIS A 145 2.21 -9.45 -6.27
CA HIS A 145 2.66 -9.49 -7.67
C HIS A 145 3.97 -10.25 -7.88
N TYR A 146 4.88 -10.23 -6.91
CA TYR A 146 6.15 -10.95 -7.04
C TYR A 146 5.97 -12.45 -6.81
N THR A 147 6.28 -13.24 -7.84
CA THR A 147 6.08 -14.70 -7.85
C THR A 147 7.37 -15.47 -8.10
N LYS A 148 8.22 -15.01 -9.02
CA LYS A 148 9.48 -15.67 -9.38
C LYS A 148 10.51 -14.68 -9.90
N ILE A 149 11.77 -15.12 -9.94
CA ILE A 149 12.85 -14.37 -10.57
C ILE A 149 12.64 -14.34 -12.09
N ASN A 150 12.61 -13.15 -12.69
CA ASN A 150 12.48 -12.97 -14.14
C ASN A 150 13.76 -12.51 -14.82
N SER A 151 14.68 -11.86 -14.10
CA SER A 151 15.99 -11.48 -14.64
C SER A 151 16.93 -12.69 -14.72
N THR A 152 17.94 -12.63 -15.59
CA THR A 152 18.99 -13.65 -15.60
C THR A 152 19.80 -13.59 -14.30
N ILE A 153 20.10 -14.75 -13.72
CA ILE A 153 20.79 -14.84 -12.42
C ILE A 153 22.13 -14.10 -12.40
N ASP A 154 22.90 -14.18 -13.49
CA ASP A 154 24.20 -13.51 -13.55
C ASP A 154 24.09 -11.98 -13.58
N SER A 155 23.01 -11.43 -14.15
CA SER A 155 22.75 -9.98 -14.11
C SER A 155 22.40 -9.47 -12.70
N LEU A 156 21.95 -10.37 -11.81
CA LEU A 156 21.55 -10.08 -10.44
C LEU A 156 22.70 -10.28 -9.44
N LYS A 157 23.82 -10.85 -9.85
CA LYS A 157 25.03 -10.92 -9.02
C LYS A 157 25.74 -9.57 -9.03
N ILE A 158 26.18 -9.10 -7.87
CA ILE A 158 27.00 -7.88 -7.76
C ILE A 158 28.46 -8.28 -7.88
N LYS A 159 29.20 -7.61 -8.76
CA LYS A 159 30.66 -7.66 -8.76
C LYS A 159 31.14 -6.71 -7.66
N THR A 160 32.13 -7.12 -6.89
CA THR A 160 32.66 -6.45 -5.68
C THR A 160 33.09 -4.99 -5.84
N VAL A 161 33.08 -4.43 -7.05
CA VAL A 161 33.56 -3.09 -7.38
C VAL A 161 32.58 -2.34 -8.30
N ASP A 162 31.30 -2.71 -8.30
CA ASP A 162 30.31 -2.04 -9.15
C ASP A 162 30.03 -0.62 -8.62
N PRO A 163 30.42 0.45 -9.35
CA PRO A 163 30.18 1.83 -8.92
C PRO A 163 28.68 2.18 -8.90
N ASN A 164 27.84 1.38 -9.56
CA ASN A 164 26.39 1.55 -9.54
C ASN A 164 25.72 0.73 -8.42
N SER A 165 26.48 0.12 -7.50
CA SER A 165 25.94 -0.61 -6.36
C SER A 165 25.85 0.28 -5.11
N THR A 166 24.69 0.34 -4.48
CA THR A 166 24.46 1.07 -3.23
C THR A 166 23.82 0.18 -2.16
N GLN A 167 24.01 0.52 -0.88
CA GLN A 167 23.33 -0.15 0.23
C GLN A 167 21.93 0.40 0.43
N TYR A 168 20.93 -0.47 0.38
CA TYR A 168 19.56 -0.18 0.76
C TYR A 168 19.19 -0.88 2.06
N ARG A 169 18.93 -0.09 3.10
CA ARG A 169 18.45 -0.58 4.40
C ARG A 169 16.92 -0.51 4.41
N VAL A 170 16.28 -1.63 4.72
CA VAL A 170 14.81 -1.76 4.70
C VAL A 170 14.34 -2.59 5.89
N ASN A 171 13.23 -2.18 6.49
CA ASN A 171 12.52 -2.97 7.50
C ASN A 171 11.40 -3.73 6.81
N LEU A 172 11.52 -5.05 6.70
CA LEU A 172 10.51 -5.88 6.05
C LEU A 172 9.72 -6.65 7.09
N ASP A 173 8.42 -6.82 6.85
CA ASP A 173 7.59 -7.76 7.59
C ASP A 173 8.14 -9.19 7.43
N THR A 174 8.06 -9.96 8.51
CA THR A 174 8.60 -11.33 8.56
C THR A 174 7.93 -12.24 7.52
N LYS A 175 6.63 -12.10 7.26
CA LYS A 175 5.91 -12.90 6.24
C LYS A 175 6.39 -12.56 4.82
N VAL A 176 6.65 -11.29 4.55
CA VAL A 176 7.24 -10.86 3.26
C VAL A 176 8.62 -11.47 3.10
N LEU A 177 9.44 -11.44 4.15
CA LEU A 177 10.76 -12.05 4.16
C LEU A 177 10.69 -13.57 3.96
N GLU A 178 9.77 -14.26 4.62
CA GLU A 178 9.51 -15.70 4.47
C GLU A 178 9.11 -16.05 3.04
N LYS A 179 8.23 -15.25 2.41
CA LYS A 179 7.86 -15.42 1.00
C LYS A 179 9.08 -15.33 0.09
N LEU A 180 9.92 -14.30 0.28
CA LEU A 180 11.15 -14.14 -0.52
C LEU A 180 12.13 -15.30 -0.31
N GLN A 181 12.25 -15.82 0.92
CA GLN A 181 13.05 -17.00 1.22
C GLN A 181 12.48 -18.28 0.60
N GLY A 182 11.15 -18.41 0.52
CA GLY A 182 10.47 -19.48 -0.20
C GLY A 182 10.87 -19.49 -1.68
N ILE A 183 10.72 -18.35 -2.35
CA ILE A 183 11.11 -18.16 -3.76
C ILE A 183 12.62 -18.42 -3.95
N GLN A 184 13.45 -17.95 -3.01
CA GLN A 184 14.89 -18.22 -3.03
C GLN A 184 15.18 -19.74 -3.05
N LYS A 185 14.55 -20.50 -2.15
CA LYS A 185 14.77 -21.96 -2.03
C LYS A 185 14.26 -22.70 -3.25
N GLU A 186 13.09 -22.34 -3.76
CA GLU A 186 12.52 -22.93 -4.97
C GLU A 186 13.42 -22.67 -6.18
N THR A 187 13.79 -21.41 -6.41
CA THR A 187 14.69 -21.03 -7.50
C THR A 187 16.05 -21.71 -7.36
N ALA A 188 16.61 -21.83 -6.14
CA ALA A 188 17.86 -22.53 -5.91
C ALA A 188 17.78 -24.01 -6.29
N ARG A 189 16.64 -24.67 -6.05
CA ARG A 189 16.41 -26.07 -6.46
C ARG A 189 16.36 -26.21 -7.98
N GLU A 190 15.59 -25.37 -8.65
CA GLU A 190 15.48 -25.34 -10.12
C GLU A 190 16.84 -25.10 -10.78
N MET A 191 17.57 -24.09 -10.30
CA MET A 191 18.86 -23.69 -10.85
C MET A 191 19.98 -24.70 -10.54
N SER A 192 19.86 -25.46 -9.45
CA SER A 192 20.80 -26.55 -9.12
C SER A 192 20.77 -27.66 -10.18
N ALA A 193 19.58 -27.98 -10.73
CA ALA A 193 19.46 -28.92 -11.84
C ALA A 193 20.21 -28.43 -13.09
N LEU A 194 20.35 -27.11 -13.24
CA LEU A 194 21.10 -26.45 -14.32
C LEU A 194 22.57 -26.14 -13.93
N LYS A 195 23.07 -26.66 -12.79
CA LYS A 195 24.41 -26.38 -12.23
C LYS A 195 24.70 -24.90 -11.94
N ILE A 196 23.66 -24.06 -11.88
CA ILE A 196 23.78 -22.63 -11.53
C ILE A 196 23.71 -22.50 -10.01
N LYS A 197 24.76 -21.92 -9.41
CA LYS A 197 24.89 -21.71 -7.96
C LYS A 197 24.78 -20.23 -7.58
N GLY A 198 24.54 -19.98 -6.29
CA GLY A 198 24.63 -18.64 -5.71
C GLY A 198 23.31 -17.86 -5.66
N ILE A 199 22.16 -18.55 -5.59
CA ILE A 199 20.86 -17.90 -5.39
C ILE A 199 20.73 -17.49 -3.91
N SER A 200 21.16 -16.27 -3.62
CA SER A 200 21.03 -15.66 -2.30
C SER A 200 19.76 -14.81 -2.23
N LEU A 201 19.32 -14.48 -1.01
CA LEU A 201 18.23 -13.52 -0.81
C LEU A 201 18.54 -12.16 -1.44
N GLN A 202 19.81 -11.79 -1.53
CA GLN A 202 20.31 -10.61 -2.22
C GLN A 202 19.99 -10.62 -3.73
N VAL A 203 20.12 -11.78 -4.38
CA VAL A 203 19.78 -11.98 -5.80
C VAL A 203 18.28 -11.82 -6.00
N VAL A 204 17.47 -12.44 -5.14
CA VAL A 204 16.00 -12.31 -5.17
C VAL A 204 15.59 -10.85 -5.00
N PHE A 205 16.13 -10.16 -3.99
CA PHE A 205 15.72 -8.80 -3.67
C PHE A 205 16.07 -7.77 -4.77
N ARG A 206 17.21 -7.93 -5.47
CA ARG A 206 17.52 -7.09 -6.64
C ARG A 206 16.50 -7.27 -7.75
N ASP A 207 16.08 -8.50 -8.00
CA ASP A 207 15.08 -8.77 -9.01
C ASP A 207 13.70 -8.22 -8.62
N VAL A 208 13.33 -8.29 -7.33
CA VAL A 208 12.15 -7.60 -6.80
C VAL A 208 12.18 -6.12 -7.18
N LEU A 209 13.27 -5.40 -6.90
CA LEU A 209 13.34 -3.96 -7.22
C LEU A 209 13.21 -3.67 -8.72
N ARG A 210 13.86 -4.47 -9.57
CA ARG A 210 13.74 -4.31 -11.04
C ARG A 210 12.32 -4.56 -11.54
N GLN A 211 11.68 -5.62 -11.06
CA GLN A 211 10.31 -5.92 -11.45
C GLN A 211 9.32 -4.91 -10.87
N PHE A 212 9.56 -4.44 -9.64
CA PHE A 212 8.76 -3.39 -9.02
C PHE A 212 8.86 -2.06 -9.80
N LEU A 213 10.07 -1.67 -10.21
CA LEU A 213 10.27 -0.51 -11.09
C LEU A 213 9.48 -0.66 -12.40
N SER A 214 9.55 -1.86 -13.01
CA SER A 214 8.80 -2.16 -14.24
C SER A 214 7.29 -2.07 -14.03
N TYR A 215 6.80 -2.52 -12.88
CA TYR A 215 5.41 -2.42 -12.45
C TYR A 215 5.00 -0.94 -12.31
N LEU A 216 5.77 -0.15 -11.56
CA LEU A 216 5.51 1.29 -11.37
C LEU A 216 5.45 2.05 -12.70
N LYS A 217 6.39 1.80 -13.62
CA LYS A 217 6.40 2.45 -14.95
C LYS A 217 5.14 2.16 -15.76
N LYS A 218 4.70 0.89 -15.78
CA LYS A 218 3.46 0.50 -16.47
C LYS A 218 2.23 1.20 -15.90
N HIS A 219 2.16 1.29 -14.57
CA HIS A 219 1.05 1.95 -13.89
C HIS A 219 1.07 3.48 -14.08
N ASP A 220 2.23 4.14 -14.05
CA ASP A 220 2.36 5.59 -14.30
C ASP A 220 1.97 5.96 -15.74
N LEU A 221 2.43 5.19 -16.72
CA LEU A 221 2.04 5.36 -18.13
C LEU A 221 0.52 5.25 -18.31
N SER A 222 -0.10 4.28 -17.66
CA SER A 222 -1.56 4.07 -17.72
C SER A 222 -2.32 5.24 -17.10
N GLN A 223 -1.83 5.80 -15.98
CA GLN A 223 -2.42 6.97 -15.34
C GLN A 223 -2.31 8.24 -16.20
N LYS A 224 -1.14 8.48 -16.81
CA LYS A 224 -0.94 9.62 -17.73
C LYS A 224 -1.87 9.54 -18.95
N GLN A 225 -2.03 8.36 -19.54
CA GLN A 225 -2.96 8.15 -20.65
C GLN A 225 -4.40 8.48 -20.25
N LEU A 226 -4.85 7.98 -19.09
CA LEU A 226 -6.19 8.25 -18.59
C LEU A 226 -6.42 9.76 -18.33
N GLN A 227 -5.45 10.46 -17.75
CA GLN A 227 -5.53 11.90 -17.54
C GLN A 227 -5.62 12.69 -18.86
N ASN A 228 -4.84 12.28 -19.86
CA ASN A 228 -4.88 12.89 -21.19
C ASN A 228 -6.24 12.67 -21.87
N GLU A 229 -6.82 11.48 -21.76
CA GLU A 229 -8.17 11.20 -22.27
C GLU A 229 -9.24 12.04 -21.57
N ILE A 230 -9.16 12.17 -20.24
CA ILE A 230 -10.09 13.02 -19.47
C ILE A 230 -9.95 14.48 -19.89
N ALA A 231 -8.73 14.98 -20.06
CA ALA A 231 -8.48 16.36 -20.51
C ALA A 231 -9.03 16.59 -21.93
N ALA A 232 -8.81 15.65 -22.85
CA ALA A 232 -9.33 15.71 -24.21
C ALA A 232 -10.88 15.73 -24.21
N ARG A 233 -11.53 14.87 -23.44
CA ARG A 233 -13.00 14.83 -23.32
C ARG A 233 -13.56 16.12 -22.71
N LYS A 234 -12.90 16.68 -21.69
CA LYS A 234 -13.30 17.98 -21.10
C LYS A 234 -13.22 19.12 -22.12
N LYS A 235 -12.17 19.15 -22.94
CA LYS A 235 -12.01 20.15 -24.00
C LYS A 235 -13.13 20.04 -25.05
N LEU A 236 -13.41 18.81 -25.50
CA LEU A 236 -14.46 18.53 -26.49
C LEU A 236 -15.86 18.92 -25.96
N LEU A 237 -16.14 18.64 -24.68
CA LEU A 237 -17.38 19.08 -24.02
C LEU A 237 -17.50 20.60 -23.94
N SER A 238 -16.40 21.32 -23.68
CA SER A 238 -16.41 22.79 -23.62
C SER A 238 -16.59 23.45 -25.00
N GLU A 239 -16.19 22.76 -26.07
CA GLU A 239 -16.39 23.21 -27.45
C GLU A 239 -17.82 22.94 -27.94
N LEU A 240 -18.47 21.87 -27.46
CA LEU A 240 -19.87 21.54 -27.79
C LEU A 240 -20.91 22.36 -27.00
N GLN A 241 -20.49 23.06 -25.95
CA GLN A 241 -21.34 23.94 -25.13
C GLN A 241 -21.28 25.41 -25.57
N LYS A 242 -20.56 25.72 -26.66
CA LYS A 242 -20.56 27.01 -27.35
C LYS A 242 -21.45 26.95 -28.58
#